data_AF-A0A3D1CQ57-F1
#
_entry.id   AF-A0A3D1CQ57-F1
#
_cell.length_a   1.000
_cell.length_b   1.000
_cell.length_c   1.000
_cell.angle_alpha   90.00
_cell.angle_beta   90.00
_cell.angle_gamma   90.00
#
_symmetry.space_group_name_H-M   'P 1'
#
loop_
_entity.id
_entity.type
_entity.pdbx_description
1 polymer ?
#
loop_
_entity_poly.entity_id
_entity_poly.type
_entity_poly.pdbx_seq_one_letter_code
_entity_poly.pdbx_strand_id
1 'polypeptide(L)'
;MKKLLSVGGFLAVGLVMLGFGCAPISQVATIDDVANSDESVNKPAEVVTGSWYLTFNLPKDWVMVPQYDEGVQKDVTSVPVTSDMSDVVVQSTNKIVALTGASTLEKDTFVTDDYSYIRVFRLDKHAVIPAEATDVGNNFFKLEKGVNLTYYLKGKGSNYKFVVYWDEADLKEVEKVVVSAKEVTALAQ
;
A
#
# COMPACT_ATOMS: atom_id res chain seq x y z
N MET A 1 34.31 4.96 32.85
CA MET A 1 35.40 5.12 31.87
C MET A 1 34.81 5.91 30.69
N LYS A 2 34.93 7.25 30.66
CA LYS A 2 35.93 8.08 29.95
C LYS A 2 36.10 7.79 28.44
N LYS A 3 35.54 8.74 27.64
CA LYS A 3 35.94 9.24 26.30
C LYS A 3 35.75 8.27 25.10
N LEU A 4 35.48 8.68 23.86
CA LEU A 4 35.81 9.91 23.12
C LEU A 4 34.69 10.31 22.12
N LEU A 5 34.46 11.61 22.01
CA LEU A 5 33.93 12.28 20.81
C LEU A 5 34.96 12.20 19.67
N SER A 6 34.49 12.05 18.43
CA SER A 6 35.25 12.48 17.24
C SER A 6 34.35 13.31 16.34
N VAL A 7 34.83 14.52 16.07
CA VAL A 7 34.26 15.57 15.25
C VAL A 7 35.04 15.59 13.93
N GLY A 8 34.33 15.72 12.82
CA GLY A 8 34.88 16.06 11.50
C GLY A 8 33.72 16.03 10.49
N GLY A 9 33.20 17.13 9.95
CA GLY A 9 33.81 18.41 9.68
C GLY A 9 34.47 18.37 8.31
N PHE A 10 33.72 18.62 7.23
CA PHE A 10 34.23 19.28 6.03
C PHE A 10 33.09 20.01 5.30
N LEU A 11 33.22 21.32 5.32
CA LEU A 11 32.58 22.27 4.40
C LEU A 11 33.15 22.03 3.00
N ALA A 12 32.29 21.96 1.99
CA ALA A 12 32.68 22.26 0.61
C ALA A 12 31.67 23.23 0.01
N VAL A 13 32.07 24.49 -0.01
CA VAL A 13 31.45 25.60 -0.73
C VAL A 13 31.90 25.52 -2.18
N GLY A 14 30.95 25.61 -3.10
CA GLY A 14 31.21 25.91 -4.51
C GLY A 14 29.90 25.75 -5.29
N LEU A 15 29.54 26.56 -6.26
CA LEU A 15 30.03 27.84 -6.77
C LEU A 15 28.88 28.28 -7.69
N VAL A 16 28.49 29.55 -7.61
CA VAL A 16 27.46 30.16 -8.47
C VAL A 16 28.00 30.27 -9.90
N MET A 17 27.20 29.85 -10.88
CA MET A 17 27.28 30.37 -12.25
C MET A 17 25.86 30.66 -12.73
N LEU A 18 25.51 31.95 -12.67
CA LEU A 18 24.38 32.56 -13.35
C LEU A 18 24.71 32.65 -14.84
N GLY A 19 23.98 31.91 -15.66
CA GLY A 19 24.00 32.05 -17.12
C GLY A 19 22.69 32.65 -17.61
N PHE A 20 22.64 33.98 -17.69
CA PHE A 20 21.63 34.71 -18.47
C PHE A 20 21.96 34.55 -19.96
N GLY A 21 21.16 33.77 -20.68
CA GLY A 21 21.16 33.70 -22.14
C GLY A 21 19.79 34.09 -22.67
N CYS A 22 19.60 35.37 -22.93
CA CYS A 22 18.45 35.89 -23.67
C CYS A 22 18.75 35.73 -25.17
N ALA A 23 17.99 34.90 -25.87
CA ALA A 23 18.00 34.83 -27.32
C ALA A 23 16.55 34.98 -27.82
N PRO A 24 16.21 36.04 -28.58
CA PRO A 24 14.94 36.14 -29.27
C PRO A 24 15.13 35.66 -30.71
N ILE A 25 14.52 34.55 -31.09
CA ILE A 25 14.35 34.21 -32.50
C ILE A 25 12.92 33.74 -32.73
N SER A 26 12.18 34.59 -33.43
CA SER A 26 10.90 34.34 -34.07
C SER A 26 10.92 33.06 -34.89
N GLN A 27 9.92 32.21 -34.69
CA GLN A 27 9.34 31.44 -35.78
C GLN A 27 7.82 31.47 -35.65
N VAL A 28 7.21 32.20 -36.59
CA VAL A 28 5.79 32.09 -36.94
C VAL A 28 5.62 30.69 -37.52
N ALA A 29 5.04 29.78 -36.75
CA ALA A 29 4.56 28.51 -37.27
C ALA A 29 3.16 28.75 -37.86
N THR A 30 3.05 28.41 -39.14
CA THR A 30 1.81 28.37 -39.92
C THR A 30 0.79 27.45 -39.26
N ILE A 31 -0.44 27.94 -39.19
CA ILE A 31 -1.63 27.18 -38.83
C ILE A 31 -2.00 26.39 -40.08
N ASP A 32 -1.56 25.13 -40.16
CA ASP A 32 -2.11 24.17 -41.10
C ASP A 32 -2.48 22.89 -40.33
N ASP A 33 -3.67 22.40 -40.66
CA ASP A 33 -4.28 21.11 -40.31
C ASP A 33 -4.84 20.91 -38.89
N VAL A 34 -6.02 21.51 -38.73
CA VAL A 34 -7.13 20.95 -37.95
C VAL A 34 -7.54 19.60 -38.57
N ALA A 35 -6.85 18.53 -38.19
CA ALA A 35 -7.37 17.17 -38.29
C ALA A 35 -7.84 16.74 -36.91
N ASN A 36 -9.08 17.15 -36.62
CA ASN A 36 -9.85 16.71 -35.47
C ASN A 36 -10.25 15.24 -35.68
N SER A 37 -9.40 14.31 -35.28
CA SER A 37 -9.77 12.90 -35.10
C SER A 37 -9.71 12.60 -33.60
N ASP A 38 -10.66 13.20 -32.89
CA ASP A 38 -11.05 12.85 -31.53
C ASP A 38 -11.77 11.48 -31.59
N GLU A 39 -11.06 10.44 -32.03
CA GLU A 39 -11.44 9.06 -31.75
C GLU A 39 -11.20 8.86 -30.26
N SER A 40 -12.14 9.30 -29.44
CA SER A 40 -12.26 8.85 -28.07
C SER A 40 -12.55 7.35 -28.15
N VAL A 41 -11.48 6.54 -28.23
CA VAL A 41 -11.54 5.10 -28.12
C VAL A 41 -12.18 4.81 -26.77
N ASN A 42 -13.48 4.53 -26.80
CA ASN A 42 -14.27 4.19 -25.64
C ASN A 42 -13.84 2.79 -25.19
N LYS A 43 -12.66 2.73 -24.55
CA LYS A 43 -12.10 1.48 -24.03
C LYS A 43 -13.07 1.00 -22.95
N PRO A 44 -13.65 -0.20 -23.08
CA PRO A 44 -14.56 -0.72 -22.06
C PRO A 44 -13.82 -0.76 -20.72
N ALA A 45 -14.51 -0.32 -19.67
CA ALA A 45 -13.95 -0.32 -18.32
C ALA A 45 -13.47 -1.73 -17.95
N GLU A 46 -12.24 -1.82 -17.45
CA GLU A 46 -11.66 -3.09 -17.00
C GLU A 46 -12.49 -3.66 -15.85
N VAL A 47 -12.99 -4.89 -16.02
CA VAL A 47 -13.73 -5.60 -14.97
C VAL A 47 -12.71 -6.22 -14.02
N VAL A 48 -12.76 -5.80 -12.75
CA VAL A 48 -11.92 -6.30 -11.69
C VAL A 48 -12.78 -7.22 -10.82
N THR A 49 -12.44 -8.51 -10.79
CA THR A 49 -13.19 -9.51 -10.03
C THR A 49 -12.47 -9.87 -8.73
N GLY A 50 -13.24 -10.20 -7.70
CA GLY A 50 -12.71 -10.65 -6.42
C GLY A 50 -13.80 -11.08 -5.43
N SER A 51 -13.41 -11.84 -4.41
CA SER A 51 -14.33 -12.35 -3.38
C SER A 51 -14.62 -11.32 -2.27
N TRP A 52 -13.84 -10.24 -2.23
CA TRP A 52 -13.99 -9.11 -1.32
C TRP A 52 -14.01 -7.77 -2.08
N TYR A 53 -14.13 -6.65 -1.37
CA TYR A 53 -14.22 -5.31 -1.97
C TYR A 53 -12.94 -4.82 -2.66
N LEU A 54 -11.80 -5.40 -2.29
CA LEU A 54 -10.50 -5.10 -2.88
C LEU A 54 -9.86 -6.37 -3.45
N THR A 55 -9.10 -6.20 -4.52
CA THR A 55 -8.13 -7.18 -5.02
C THR A 55 -6.71 -6.63 -4.88
N PHE A 56 -5.73 -7.51 -4.82
CA PHE A 56 -4.32 -7.20 -4.59
C PHE A 56 -3.45 -7.94 -5.60
N ASN A 57 -2.33 -7.33 -6.00
CA ASN A 57 -1.27 -8.04 -6.69
C ASN A 57 -0.36 -8.70 -5.64
N LEU A 58 -0.73 -9.92 -5.23
CA LEU A 58 -0.02 -10.65 -4.18
C LEU A 58 1.24 -11.33 -4.74
N PRO A 59 2.41 -11.18 -4.09
CA PRO A 59 3.59 -12.00 -4.37
C PRO A 59 3.31 -13.48 -4.15
N LYS A 60 4.27 -14.30 -4.55
CA LYS A 60 4.20 -15.74 -4.29
C LYS A 60 4.10 -15.98 -2.77
N ASP A 61 3.29 -16.96 -2.39
CA ASP A 61 3.09 -17.41 -1.00
C ASP A 61 2.33 -16.42 -0.09
N TRP A 62 2.03 -15.21 -0.58
CA TRP A 62 1.11 -14.29 0.08
C TRP A 62 -0.33 -14.76 -0.06
N VAL A 63 -1.12 -14.54 0.98
CA VAL A 63 -2.53 -14.93 1.04
C VAL A 63 -3.38 -13.77 1.56
N MET A 64 -4.63 -13.74 1.12
CA MET A 64 -5.69 -12.94 1.74
C MET A 64 -6.61 -13.88 2.48
N VAL A 65 -6.78 -13.66 3.78
CA VAL A 65 -7.55 -14.51 4.70
C VAL A 65 -8.48 -13.66 5.56
N PRO A 66 -9.52 -14.24 6.16
CA PRO A 66 -10.33 -13.54 7.15
C PRO A 66 -9.48 -13.10 8.34
N GLN A 67 -9.91 -12.06 9.06
CA GLN A 67 -9.28 -11.75 10.34
C GLN A 67 -9.43 -12.93 11.31
N TYR A 68 -8.35 -13.21 12.04
CA TYR A 68 -8.29 -14.28 13.02
C TYR A 68 -7.69 -13.80 14.33
N ASP A 69 -8.09 -14.46 15.41
CA ASP A 69 -7.53 -14.24 16.75
C ASP A 69 -6.35 -15.18 16.98
N GLU A 70 -5.23 -14.60 17.42
CA GLU A 70 -4.04 -15.36 17.84
C GLU A 70 -4.42 -16.39 18.91
N GLY A 71 -4.04 -17.64 18.72
CA GLY A 71 -4.28 -18.72 19.70
C GLY A 71 -5.61 -19.47 19.57
N VAL A 72 -6.53 -19.01 18.72
CA VAL A 72 -7.83 -19.68 18.52
C VAL A 72 -7.84 -20.57 17.28
N GLN A 73 -7.32 -20.06 16.16
CA GLN A 73 -7.30 -20.82 14.90
C GLN A 73 -6.08 -21.76 14.81
N LYS A 74 -6.22 -22.80 13.99
CA LYS A 74 -5.12 -23.71 13.62
C LYS A 74 -4.68 -23.56 12.17
N ASP A 75 -5.55 -22.99 11.33
CA ASP A 75 -5.35 -22.78 9.90
C ASP A 75 -6.16 -21.55 9.44
N VAL A 76 -5.46 -20.57 8.90
CA VAL A 76 -6.02 -19.28 8.44
C VAL A 76 -6.67 -19.37 7.05
N THR A 77 -6.40 -20.42 6.30
CA THR A 77 -6.90 -20.61 4.92
C THR A 77 -8.19 -21.41 4.83
N SER A 78 -8.62 -21.98 5.96
CA SER A 78 -9.81 -22.84 6.04
C SER A 78 -11.14 -22.11 5.79
N VAL A 79 -11.18 -20.79 5.98
CA VAL A 79 -12.37 -19.96 5.81
C VAL A 79 -12.18 -19.05 4.60
N PRO A 80 -13.06 -19.08 3.59
CA PRO A 80 -12.94 -18.22 2.43
C PRO A 80 -13.22 -16.76 2.81
N VAL A 81 -12.54 -15.84 2.13
CA VAL A 81 -12.83 -14.41 2.24
C VAL A 81 -14.11 -14.08 1.48
N THR A 82 -15.04 -13.37 2.13
CA THR A 82 -16.35 -13.03 1.58
C THR A 82 -16.70 -11.56 1.81
N SER A 83 -17.54 -11.00 0.94
CA SER A 83 -17.92 -9.58 0.96
C SER A 83 -18.72 -9.12 2.19
N ASP A 84 -19.24 -10.01 3.03
CA ASP A 84 -19.88 -9.64 4.30
C ASP A 84 -18.86 -9.34 5.43
N MET A 85 -17.59 -9.70 5.24
CA MET A 85 -16.52 -9.40 6.19
C MET A 85 -16.17 -7.90 6.18
N SER A 86 -16.05 -7.29 7.36
CA SER A 86 -15.65 -5.89 7.55
C SER A 86 -14.17 -5.64 7.28
N ASP A 87 -13.36 -6.65 7.55
CA ASP A 87 -11.91 -6.61 7.46
C ASP A 87 -11.34 -7.98 7.12
N VAL A 88 -10.16 -7.94 6.52
CA VAL A 88 -9.38 -9.11 6.10
C VAL A 88 -7.93 -8.90 6.47
N VAL A 89 -7.15 -9.96 6.38
CA VAL A 89 -5.70 -9.95 6.55
C VAL A 89 -5.07 -10.32 5.21
N VAL A 90 -4.10 -9.52 4.79
CA VAL A 90 -3.18 -9.85 3.71
C VAL A 90 -1.81 -10.09 4.33
N GLN A 91 -1.23 -11.27 4.12
CA GLN A 91 -0.01 -11.67 4.81
C GLN A 91 0.92 -12.49 3.92
N SER A 92 2.22 -12.46 4.23
CA SER A 92 3.28 -13.11 3.44
C SER A 92 3.41 -14.63 3.64
N THR A 93 2.53 -15.23 4.42
CA THR A 93 2.58 -16.66 4.79
C THR A 93 1.17 -17.21 4.88
N ASN A 94 1.01 -18.53 4.69
CA ASN A 94 -0.25 -19.23 4.94
C ASN A 94 -0.39 -19.72 6.40
N LYS A 95 0.51 -19.30 7.30
CA LYS A 95 0.48 -19.62 8.74
C LYS A 95 -0.12 -18.47 9.56
N ILE A 96 -0.43 -18.75 10.81
CA ILE A 96 -0.83 -17.72 11.78
C ILE A 96 0.36 -16.82 12.07
N VAL A 97 0.19 -15.51 12.02
CA VAL A 97 1.19 -14.56 12.49
C VAL A 97 0.91 -14.25 13.96
N ALA A 98 1.88 -14.50 14.83
CA ALA A 98 1.75 -14.27 16.26
C ALA A 98 2.38 -12.92 16.67
N LEU A 99 1.60 -11.83 16.64
CA LEU A 99 2.10 -10.48 16.91
C LEU A 99 2.40 -10.24 18.39
N THR A 100 1.74 -10.96 19.31
CA THR A 100 1.86 -10.75 20.75
C THR A 100 2.73 -11.78 21.48
N GLY A 101 3.37 -12.68 20.74
CA GLY A 101 4.12 -13.81 21.31
C GLY A 101 3.18 -14.93 21.77
N ALA A 102 2.64 -15.70 20.81
CA ALA A 102 1.78 -16.84 21.10
C ALA A 102 2.62 -18.02 21.63
N SER A 103 2.59 -18.26 22.94
CA SER A 103 3.34 -19.36 23.58
C SER A 103 2.60 -20.70 23.60
N THR A 104 1.33 -20.74 23.21
CA THR A 104 0.46 -21.93 23.34
C THR A 104 0.10 -22.61 22.01
N LEU A 105 0.51 -22.04 20.87
CA LEU A 105 0.26 -22.64 19.56
C LEU A 105 1.29 -23.74 19.25
N GLU A 106 0.90 -24.74 18.46
CA GLU A 106 1.85 -25.73 17.96
C GLU A 106 2.87 -25.05 17.03
N LYS A 107 4.17 -25.29 17.25
CA LYS A 107 5.27 -24.57 16.58
C LYS A 107 5.18 -24.51 15.05
N ASP A 108 4.46 -25.45 14.43
CA ASP A 108 4.35 -25.53 12.98
C ASP A 108 3.19 -24.69 12.40
N THR A 109 2.28 -24.21 13.25
CA THR A 109 1.04 -23.51 12.86
C THR A 109 1.19 -21.98 12.78
N PHE A 110 2.29 -21.43 13.33
CA PHE A 110 2.50 -19.99 13.40
C PHE A 110 3.93 -19.57 13.02
N VAL A 111 4.09 -18.27 12.77
CA VAL A 111 5.37 -17.57 12.61
C VAL A 111 5.43 -16.39 13.58
N THR A 112 6.63 -16.07 14.07
CA THR A 112 6.90 -14.93 14.95
C THR A 112 7.89 -13.94 14.36
N ASP A 113 8.61 -14.35 13.33
CA ASP A 113 9.64 -13.62 12.61
C ASP A 113 9.41 -13.73 11.10
N ASP A 114 10.14 -12.90 10.33
CA ASP A 114 10.12 -12.85 8.86
C ASP A 114 8.70 -12.86 8.27
N TYR A 115 7.87 -11.93 8.74
CA TYR A 115 6.48 -11.82 8.31
C TYR A 115 6.11 -10.40 7.89
N SER A 116 5.14 -10.33 6.99
CA SER A 116 4.34 -9.16 6.71
C SER A 116 2.88 -9.49 6.99
N TYR A 117 2.22 -8.63 7.76
CA TYR A 117 0.82 -8.77 8.14
C TYR A 117 0.12 -7.42 7.96
N ILE A 118 -0.83 -7.36 7.03
CA ILE A 118 -1.58 -6.16 6.69
C ILE A 118 -3.03 -6.41 7.04
N ARG A 119 -3.54 -5.74 8.08
CA ARG A 119 -4.97 -5.75 8.39
C ARG A 119 -5.67 -4.68 7.56
N VAL A 120 -6.62 -5.09 6.74
CA VAL A 120 -7.33 -4.22 5.81
C VAL A 120 -8.78 -4.06 6.25
N PHE A 121 -9.17 -2.84 6.59
CA PHE A 121 -10.53 -2.49 7.00
C PHE A 121 -11.25 -1.79 5.87
N ARG A 122 -12.48 -2.22 5.58
CA ARG A 122 -13.43 -1.39 4.85
C ARG A 122 -14.04 -0.39 5.81
N LEU A 123 -13.88 0.89 5.50
CA LEU A 123 -14.44 1.98 6.27
C LEU A 123 -15.76 2.45 5.65
N ASP A 124 -16.60 3.07 6.47
CA ASP A 124 -17.73 3.82 5.97
C ASP A 124 -17.26 4.97 5.04
N LYS A 125 -18.09 5.32 4.06
CA LYS A 125 -17.79 6.37 3.07
C LYS A 125 -17.54 7.75 3.70
N HIS A 126 -18.06 7.99 4.90
CA HIS A 126 -17.88 9.23 5.66
C HIS A 126 -16.67 9.19 6.59
N ALA A 127 -16.01 8.05 6.74
CA ALA A 127 -14.79 7.95 7.53
C ALA A 127 -13.71 8.84 6.90
N VAL A 128 -13.23 9.80 7.69
CA VAL A 128 -12.30 10.82 7.22
C VAL A 128 -10.88 10.26 7.24
N ILE A 129 -10.16 10.46 6.14
CA ILE A 129 -8.72 10.21 6.08
C ILE A 129 -8.03 11.28 6.94
N PRO A 130 -7.16 10.90 7.90
CA PRO A 130 -6.51 11.86 8.80
C PRO A 130 -5.79 12.97 8.01
N ALA A 131 -5.90 14.21 8.49
CA ALA A 131 -5.33 15.37 7.81
C ALA A 131 -3.80 15.35 7.80
N GLU A 132 -3.19 14.63 8.75
CA GLU A 132 -1.75 14.41 8.85
C GLU A 132 -1.22 13.31 7.91
N ALA A 133 -2.08 12.60 7.17
CA ALA A 133 -1.65 11.58 6.23
C ALA A 133 -1.08 12.21 4.95
N THR A 134 0.08 11.74 4.51
CA THR A 134 0.78 12.20 3.31
C THR A 134 0.21 11.52 2.07
N ASP A 135 -0.19 12.28 1.05
CA ASP A 135 -0.59 11.71 -0.25
C ASP A 135 0.62 11.04 -0.93
N VAL A 136 0.46 9.77 -1.28
CA VAL A 136 1.49 8.96 -1.98
C VAL A 136 1.07 8.60 -3.41
N GLY A 137 0.02 9.24 -3.92
CA GLY A 137 -0.52 9.07 -5.27
C GLY A 137 -1.58 7.98 -5.36
N ASN A 138 -2.30 7.93 -6.49
CA ASN A 138 -3.35 6.94 -6.77
C ASN A 138 -4.43 6.84 -5.68
N ASN A 139 -4.77 7.96 -5.03
CA ASN A 139 -5.71 8.04 -3.91
C ASN A 139 -5.26 7.32 -2.63
N PHE A 140 -3.98 6.96 -2.52
CA PHE A 140 -3.39 6.44 -1.30
C PHE A 140 -2.81 7.56 -0.45
N PHE A 141 -2.98 7.42 0.86
CA PHE A 141 -2.44 8.31 1.87
C PHE A 141 -1.70 7.49 2.92
N LYS A 142 -0.50 7.92 3.30
CA LYS A 142 0.39 7.24 4.23
C LYS A 142 0.47 8.01 5.54
N LEU A 143 0.30 7.32 6.66
CA LEU A 143 0.45 7.86 8.00
C LEU A 143 1.43 7.01 8.79
N GLU A 144 2.55 7.61 9.16
CA GLU A 144 3.56 7.03 10.04
C GLU A 144 3.39 7.61 11.45
N LYS A 145 2.95 6.80 12.42
CA LYS A 145 2.78 7.25 13.81
C LYS A 145 3.33 6.21 14.78
N GLY A 146 4.49 6.51 15.35
CA GLY A 146 5.21 5.59 16.23
C GLY A 146 5.74 4.39 15.45
N VAL A 147 5.47 3.18 15.92
CA VAL A 147 5.89 1.92 15.26
C VAL A 147 4.91 1.42 14.21
N ASN A 148 3.71 2.01 14.13
CA ASN A 148 2.68 1.54 13.22
C ASN A 148 2.70 2.34 11.92
N LEU A 149 2.79 1.63 10.81
CA LEU A 149 2.61 2.18 9.48
C LEU A 149 1.16 1.95 9.04
N THR A 150 0.45 3.02 8.69
CA THR A 150 -0.94 2.94 8.24
C THR A 150 -1.07 3.59 6.86
N TYR A 151 -1.78 2.92 5.95
CA TYR A 151 -2.23 3.51 4.69
C TYR A 151 -3.73 3.67 4.68
N TYR A 152 -4.20 4.62 3.87
CA TYR A 152 -5.61 4.83 3.57
C TYR A 152 -5.78 4.85 2.06
N LEU A 153 -6.85 4.23 1.56
CA LEU A 153 -7.27 4.35 0.16
C LEU A 153 -8.62 5.07 0.13
N LYS A 154 -8.68 6.17 -0.61
CA LYS A 154 -9.94 6.84 -0.92
C LYS A 154 -10.58 6.16 -2.13
N GLY A 155 -11.54 5.27 -1.88
CA GLY A 155 -12.28 4.56 -2.92
C GLY A 155 -13.48 5.35 -3.44
N LYS A 156 -14.15 4.82 -4.48
CA LYS A 156 -15.35 5.44 -5.05
C LYS A 156 -16.58 5.23 -4.17
N GLY A 157 -16.70 4.03 -3.59
CA GLY A 157 -17.85 3.65 -2.77
C GLY A 157 -17.57 3.60 -1.27
N SER A 158 -16.30 3.40 -0.89
CA SER A 158 -15.88 3.27 0.51
C SER A 158 -14.43 3.71 0.64
N ASN A 159 -14.03 4.11 1.85
CA ASN A 159 -12.62 4.30 2.16
C ASN A 159 -12.07 3.01 2.75
N TYR A 160 -10.76 2.82 2.69
CA TYR A 160 -10.11 1.65 3.27
C TYR A 160 -8.92 2.07 4.13
N LYS A 161 -8.64 1.29 5.16
CA LYS A 161 -7.48 1.47 6.05
C LYS A 161 -6.66 0.20 6.06
N PHE A 162 -5.35 0.35 5.88
CA PHE A 162 -4.39 -0.75 5.92
C PHE A 162 -3.48 -0.50 7.12
N VAL A 163 -3.49 -1.38 8.11
CA VAL A 163 -2.57 -1.33 9.24
C VAL A 163 -1.50 -2.38 9.00
N VAL A 164 -0.26 -1.92 8.87
CA VAL A 164 0.88 -2.75 8.49
C VAL A 164 1.69 -3.10 9.73
N TYR A 165 1.88 -4.40 9.92
CA TYR A 165 2.77 -5.01 10.90
C TYR A 165 3.80 -5.83 10.13
N TRP A 166 5.07 -5.71 10.48
CA TRP A 166 6.13 -6.46 9.82
C TRP A 166 7.25 -6.73 10.82
N ASP A 167 7.91 -7.86 10.64
CA ASP A 167 9.14 -8.20 11.35
C ASP A 167 10.13 -8.78 10.36
N GLU A 168 11.33 -8.20 10.31
CA GLU A 168 12.45 -8.52 9.38
C GLU A 168 12.14 -8.47 7.86
N ALA A 169 10.87 -8.36 7.45
CA ALA A 169 10.43 -8.34 6.05
C ALA A 169 10.77 -7.03 5.31
N ASP A 170 10.90 -7.11 3.97
CA ASP A 170 11.15 -5.95 3.11
C ASP A 170 9.92 -5.05 3.01
N LEU A 171 9.96 -3.92 3.73
CA LEU A 171 8.91 -2.91 3.72
C LEU A 171 8.54 -2.41 2.31
N LYS A 172 9.48 -2.41 1.35
CA LYS A 172 9.18 -2.02 -0.03
C LYS A 172 8.27 -3.01 -0.73
N GLU A 173 8.37 -4.29 -0.41
CA GLU A 173 7.46 -5.31 -0.94
C GLU A 173 6.06 -5.15 -0.35
N VAL A 174 5.99 -4.92 0.96
CA VAL A 174 4.72 -4.62 1.66
C VAL A 174 4.03 -3.41 1.06
N GLU A 175 4.77 -2.32 0.83
CA GLU A 175 4.23 -1.10 0.21
C GLU A 175 3.71 -1.37 -1.20
N LYS A 176 4.43 -2.17 -2.02
CA LYS A 176 3.94 -2.58 -3.35
C LYS A 176 2.62 -3.32 -3.27
N VAL A 177 2.44 -4.22 -2.29
CA VAL A 177 1.18 -4.94 -2.10
C VAL A 177 0.06 -3.97 -1.71
N VAL A 178 0.29 -3.08 -0.76
CA VAL A 178 -0.72 -2.09 -0.32
C VAL A 178 -1.16 -1.21 -1.49
N VAL A 179 -0.22 -0.58 -2.21
CA VAL A 179 -0.56 0.35 -3.30
C VAL A 179 -1.06 -0.35 -4.57
N SER A 180 -0.99 -1.69 -4.62
CA SER A 180 -1.60 -2.48 -5.68
C SER A 180 -3.11 -2.67 -5.51
N ALA A 181 -3.68 -2.31 -4.34
CA ALA A 181 -5.07 -2.58 -4.05
C ALA A 181 -6.00 -1.84 -5.04
N LYS A 182 -6.95 -2.58 -5.62
CA LYS A 182 -7.96 -2.05 -6.55
C LYS A 182 -9.36 -2.44 -6.08
N GLU A 183 -10.30 -1.51 -6.20
CA GLU A 183 -11.72 -1.81 -5.96
C GLU A 183 -12.23 -2.86 -6.96
N VAL A 184 -12.89 -3.88 -6.42
CA VAL A 184 -13.57 -4.91 -7.21
C VAL A 184 -14.85 -4.31 -7.80
N THR A 185 -15.03 -4.47 -9.11
CA THR A 185 -16.20 -3.96 -9.85
C THR A 185 -17.25 -5.04 -10.11
N ALA A 186 -16.90 -6.31 -9.90
CA ALA A 186 -17.83 -7.44 -9.92
C ALA A 186 -17.39 -8.52 -8.92
N LEU A 187 -18.28 -8.93 -8.01
CA LEU A 187 -17.96 -10.01 -7.06
C LEU A 187 -17.86 -11.35 -7.80
N ALA A 188 -16.84 -12.13 -7.47
CA ALA A 188 -16.73 -13.51 -7.95
C ALA A 188 -17.91 -14.32 -7.39
N GLN A 189 -18.64 -15.00 -8.27
CA GLN A 189 -19.74 -15.91 -7.90
C GLN A 189 -19.21 -17.25 -7.46
#